data_AF-A0A392P7E8-F1
#
_entry.id   AF-A0A392P7E8-F1
#
_cell.length_a   1.000
_cell.length_b   1.000
_cell.length_c   1.000
_cell.angle_alpha   90.00
_cell.angle_beta   90.00
_cell.angle_gamma   90.00
#
_symmetry.space_group_name_H-M   'P 1'
#
loop_
_entity.id
_entity.type
_entity.pdbx_description
1 polymer ?
#
loop_
_entity_poly.entity_id
_entity_poly.type
_entity_poly.pdbx_seq_one_letter_code
_entity_poly.pdbx_strand_id
1 'polypeptide(L)'
;MALSVLLQHPFNRRIFRKDERGIVSAVHLLNPSLVNLDKKYPVSLLVSLLHSKTCRKQMVAAGACVYTQKLVELDVPGSKKLLDGLGRGKIWGVFARP
;
A
#
# COMPACT_ATOMS: atom_id res chain seq x y z
N MET A 1 9.26 8.40 -7.59
CA MET A 1 8.87 8.09 -8.98
C MET A 1 9.55 6.82 -9.54
N ALA A 2 10.88 6.73 -9.61
CA ALA A 2 11.54 5.59 -10.27
C ALA A 2 11.10 4.21 -9.74
N LEU A 3 11.07 4.04 -8.42
CA LEU A 3 10.68 2.76 -7.82
C LEU A 3 9.22 2.36 -8.14
N SER A 4 8.27 3.30 -8.16
CA SER A 4 6.87 2.97 -8.50
C SER A 4 6.72 2.49 -9.94
N VAL A 5 7.58 2.96 -10.86
CA VAL A 5 7.64 2.48 -12.25
C VAL A 5 8.30 1.11 -12.32
N LEU A 6 9.45 0.91 -11.65
CA LEU A 6 10.15 -0.37 -11.64
C LEU A 6 9.27 -1.50 -11.08
N LEU A 7 8.43 -1.23 -10.08
CA LEU A 7 7.49 -2.19 -9.51
C LEU A 7 6.22 -2.41 -10.36
N GLN A 8 6.11 -1.83 -11.54
CA GLN A 8 5.12 -2.30 -12.52
C GLN A 8 5.55 -3.64 -13.14
N HIS A 9 6.85 -3.96 -13.14
CA HIS A 9 7.36 -5.22 -13.65
C HIS A 9 7.20 -6.36 -12.61
N PRO A 10 6.61 -7.52 -12.97
CA PRO A 10 6.35 -8.62 -12.04
C PRO A 10 7.59 -9.13 -11.29
N PHE A 11 8.74 -9.19 -11.98
CA PHE A 11 10.00 -9.66 -11.39
C PHE A 11 10.50 -8.73 -10.27
N ASN A 12 10.49 -7.42 -10.51
CA ASN A 12 10.91 -6.42 -9.53
C ASN A 12 10.00 -6.41 -8.32
N ARG A 13 8.68 -6.54 -8.53
CA ARG A 13 7.73 -6.74 -7.42
C ARG A 13 8.07 -7.96 -6.58
N ARG A 14 8.39 -9.09 -7.22
CA ARG A 14 8.74 -10.32 -6.50
C ARG A 14 9.98 -10.13 -5.63
N ILE A 15 10.98 -9.38 -6.11
CA ILE A 15 12.18 -9.05 -5.33
C ILE A 15 11.82 -8.11 -4.19
N PHE A 16 11.13 -7.00 -4.46
CA PHE A 16 10.78 -6.00 -3.46
C PHE A 16 9.96 -6.58 -2.29
N ARG A 17 9.04 -7.52 -2.58
CA ARG A 17 8.24 -8.19 -1.54
C ARG A 17 9.06 -8.99 -0.52
N LYS A 18 10.30 -9.35 -0.84
CA LYS A 18 11.20 -10.05 0.09
C LYS A 18 11.82 -9.09 1.12
N ASP A 19 11.81 -7.79 0.84
CA ASP A 19 12.27 -6.76 1.77
C ASP A 19 11.09 -6.22 2.58
N GLU A 20 10.88 -6.79 3.77
CA GLU A 20 9.79 -6.38 4.66
C GLU A 20 9.91 -4.91 5.09
N ARG A 21 11.14 -4.42 5.28
CA ARG A 21 11.38 -3.02 5.68
C ARG A 21 11.01 -2.06 4.57
N GLY A 22 11.17 -2.48 3.31
CA GLY A 22 10.77 -1.69 2.14
C GLY A 22 9.27 -1.37 2.13
N ILE A 23 8.43 -2.33 2.52
CA ILE A 23 6.96 -2.14 2.57
C ILE A 23 6.57 -1.17 3.68
N VAL A 24 7.10 -1.37 4.89
CA VAL A 24 6.80 -0.50 6.04
C VAL A 24 7.29 0.93 5.76
N SER A 25 8.49 1.07 5.21
CA SER A 25 9.03 2.39 4.81
C SER A 25 8.13 3.09 3.81
N ALA A 26 7.64 2.37 2.79
CA ALA A 26 6.70 2.93 1.82
C ALA A 26 5.36 3.36 2.42
N VAL A 27 4.88 2.67 3.47
CA VAL A 27 3.67 3.07 4.19
C VAL A 27 3.91 4.36 4.99
N HIS A 28 5.04 4.50 5.66
CA HIS A 28 5.37 5.74 6.38
C HIS A 28 5.47 6.94 5.44
N LEU A 29 5.89 6.75 4.19
CA LEU A 29 5.85 7.81 3.17
C LEU A 29 4.42 8.30 2.87
N LEU A 30 3.36 7.56 3.22
CA LEU A 30 1.99 8.04 3.10
C LEU A 30 1.63 9.08 4.16
N ASN A 31 2.34 9.13 5.29
CA ASN A 31 2.01 10.00 6.42
C ASN A 31 1.71 11.45 5.97
N PRO A 32 0.46 11.95 6.10
CA PRO A 32 0.07 13.27 5.63
C PRO A 32 0.90 14.43 6.18
N SER A 33 1.53 14.27 7.35
CA SER A 33 2.43 15.27 7.94
C SER A 33 3.73 15.44 7.19
N LEU A 34 4.13 14.49 6.33
CA LEU A 34 5.31 14.62 5.47
C LEU A 34 4.99 15.54 4.29
N VAL A 35 5.47 16.77 4.39
CA VAL A 35 5.40 17.80 3.34
C VAL A 35 6.47 17.57 2.27
N ASN A 36 6.32 18.21 1.10
CA ASN A 36 7.26 18.17 -0.04
C ASN A 36 7.47 16.78 -0.69
N LEU A 37 6.55 15.84 -0.46
CA LEU A 37 6.57 14.54 -1.12
C LEU A 37 5.30 14.34 -1.93
N ASP A 38 5.47 14.06 -3.23
CA ASP A 38 4.34 13.67 -4.08
C ASP A 38 3.86 12.26 -3.72
N LYS A 39 2.76 12.21 -2.98
CA LYS A 39 2.18 10.99 -2.40
C LYS A 39 1.64 10.02 -3.44
N LYS A 40 1.41 10.45 -4.69
CA LYS A 40 0.91 9.54 -5.73
C LYS A 40 1.89 8.40 -6.03
N TYR A 41 3.19 8.62 -5.84
CA TYR A 41 4.22 7.60 -6.09
C TYR A 41 4.24 6.48 -5.03
N PRO A 42 4.33 6.76 -3.71
CA PRO A 42 4.21 5.71 -2.71
C PRO A 42 2.82 5.03 -2.75
N VAL A 43 1.74 5.76 -3.06
CA VAL A 43 0.42 5.15 -3.30
C VAL A 43 0.47 4.15 -4.46
N SER A 44 0.96 4.56 -5.63
CA SER A 44 1.10 3.70 -6.81
C SER A 44 1.96 2.46 -6.53
N LEU A 45 3.06 2.65 -5.81
CA LEU A 45 3.94 1.58 -5.36
C LEU A 45 3.19 0.55 -4.51
N LEU A 46 2.45 0.99 -3.48
CA LEU A 46 1.73 0.09 -2.59
C LEU A 46 0.56 -0.62 -3.31
N VAL A 47 -0.12 0.08 -4.23
CA VAL A 47 -1.16 -0.53 -5.09
C VAL A 47 -0.60 -1.72 -5.88
N SER A 48 0.64 -1.62 -6.39
CA SER A 48 1.29 -2.71 -7.14
C SER A 48 1.52 -3.99 -6.31
N LEU A 49 1.50 -3.86 -4.98
CA LEU A 49 1.76 -4.93 -4.02
C LEU A 49 0.48 -5.55 -3.43
N LEU A 50 -0.70 -4.96 -3.69
CA LEU A 50 -1.98 -5.41 -3.13
C LEU A 50 -2.32 -6.87 -3.45
N HIS A 51 -1.78 -7.46 -4.52
CA HIS A 51 -1.98 -8.88 -4.83
C HIS A 51 -1.40 -9.82 -3.77
N SER A 52 -0.41 -9.38 -2.98
CA SER A 52 0.21 -10.19 -1.93
C SER A 52 -0.52 -10.05 -0.59
N LYS A 53 -1.07 -11.15 -0.07
CA LYS A 53 -1.74 -11.18 1.24
C LYS A 53 -0.81 -10.75 2.38
N THR A 54 0.45 -11.17 2.34
CA THR A 54 1.47 -10.80 3.34
C THR A 54 1.77 -9.31 3.31
N CYS A 55 1.94 -8.73 2.12
CA CYS A 55 2.19 -7.30 1.99
C CYS A 55 1.01 -6.47 2.49
N ARG A 56 -0.24 -6.88 2.19
CA ARG A 56 -1.43 -6.20 2.73
C ARG A 56 -1.46 -6.23 4.27
N LYS A 57 -1.12 -7.36 4.89
CA LYS A 57 -1.04 -7.46 6.36
C LYS A 57 0.02 -6.51 6.93
N GLN A 58 1.21 -6.48 6.33
CA GLN A 58 2.29 -5.55 6.72
C GLN A 58 1.86 -4.09 6.55
N MET A 59 1.17 -3.75 5.47
CA MET A 59 0.63 -2.41 5.25
C MET A 59 -0.35 -1.99 6.34
N VAL A 60 -1.30 -2.88 6.67
CA VAL A 60 -2.29 -2.62 7.73
C VAL A 60 -1.60 -2.48 9.09
N ALA A 61 -0.64 -3.37 9.41
CA ALA A 61 0.11 -3.30 10.65
C ALA A 61 0.94 -2.00 10.78
N ALA A 62 1.44 -1.47 9.67
CA ALA A 62 2.15 -0.20 9.60
C ALA A 62 1.22 1.05 9.56
N GLY A 63 -0.09 0.87 9.70
CA GLY A 63 -1.05 1.99 9.78
C GLY A 63 -1.52 2.54 8.42
N ALA A 64 -1.33 1.81 7.31
CA ALA A 64 -1.66 2.30 5.98
C ALA A 64 -3.13 2.73 5.83
N CYS A 65 -4.08 2.10 6.53
CA CYS A 65 -5.50 2.46 6.46
C CYS A 65 -5.75 3.92 6.84
N VAL A 66 -5.19 4.36 7.96
CA VAL A 66 -5.41 5.71 8.50
C VAL A 66 -4.81 6.77 7.58
N TYR A 67 -3.57 6.56 7.14
CA TYR A 67 -2.94 7.46 6.17
C TYR A 67 -3.71 7.51 4.86
N THR A 68 -4.13 6.36 4.33
CA THR A 68 -4.81 6.30 3.04
C THR A 68 -6.20 6.95 3.09
N GLN A 69 -6.95 6.81 4.18
CA GLN A 69 -8.23 7.54 4.38
C GLN A 69 -8.01 9.05 4.24
N LYS A 70 -6.99 9.60 4.91
CA LYS A 70 -6.68 11.02 4.79
C LYS A 70 -6.26 11.43 3.38
N LEU A 71 -5.50 10.58 2.69
CA LEU A 71 -5.10 10.83 1.30
C LEU A 71 -6.29 10.76 0.32
N VAL A 72 -7.34 10.00 0.63
CA VAL A 72 -8.60 10.01 -0.14
C VAL A 72 -9.34 11.34 0.02
N GLU A 73 -9.39 11.89 1.23
CA GLU A 73 -9.97 13.23 1.48
C GLU A 73 -9.21 14.33 0.73
N LEU A 74 -7.89 14.17 0.57
CA LEU A 74 -7.02 15.09 -0.17
C LEU A 74 -6.97 14.80 -1.69
N ASP A 75 -7.82 13.89 -2.18
CA ASP A 75 -7.90 13.47 -3.59
C ASP A 75 -6.56 13.06 -4.22
N VAL A 76 -5.68 12.43 -3.44
CA VAL A 76 -4.40 11.94 -3.96
C VAL A 76 -4.64 10.82 -4.98
N PRO A 77 -4.05 10.86 -6.18
CA PRO A 77 -4.29 9.85 -7.20
C PRO A 77 -4.00 8.42 -6.72
N GLY A 78 -4.97 7.52 -6.95
CA GLY A 78 -4.87 6.10 -6.60
C GLY A 78 -5.14 5.76 -5.14
N SER A 79 -5.37 6.75 -4.27
CA SER A 79 -5.63 6.55 -2.84
C SER A 79 -6.88 5.70 -2.57
N LYS A 80 -7.98 5.95 -3.29
CA LYS A 80 -9.23 5.16 -3.20
C LYS A 80 -8.98 3.67 -3.49
N LYS A 81 -8.29 3.38 -4.59
CA LYS A 81 -7.91 2.01 -4.97
C LYS A 81 -7.05 1.32 -3.92
N LEU A 82 -6.12 2.06 -3.30
CA LEU A 82 -5.30 1.54 -2.21
C LEU A 82 -6.17 1.19 -0.99
N LEU A 83 -7.05 2.11 -0.57
CA LEU A 83 -7.94 1.91 0.57
C LEU A 83 -8.87 0.69 0.39
N ASP A 84 -9.50 0.59 -0.77
CA ASP A 84 -10.37 -0.55 -1.13
C ASP A 84 -9.59 -1.87 -1.11
N GLY A 85 -8.36 -1.85 -1.63
CA GLY A 85 -7.47 -3.01 -1.65
C GLY A 85 -7.07 -3.51 -0.27
N LEU A 86 -6.91 -2.60 0.70
CA LEU A 86 -6.62 -2.93 2.09
C LEU A 86 -7.86 -3.49 2.82
N GLY A 87 -9.06 -2.96 2.51
CA GLY A 87 -10.33 -3.36 3.12
C GLY A 87 -10.79 -4.80 2.81
N ARG A 88 -10.35 -5.37 1.68
CA ARG A 88 -10.72 -6.74 1.23
C ARG A 88 -10.28 -7.87 2.16
N GLY A 89 -9.45 -7.60 3.17
CA GLY A 89 -9.03 -8.60 4.17
C GLY A 89 -10.13 -9.01 5.16
N LYS A 90 -11.09 -8.12 5.45
CA LYS A 90 -12.17 -8.41 6.43
C LYS A 90 -13.21 -9.38 5.91
N ILE A 91 -13.40 -9.47 4.59
CA ILE A 91 -14.45 -10.30 3.97
C ILE A 91 -14.04 -11.78 3.88
N TRP A 92 -12.73 -12.10 3.82
CA TRP A 92 -12.27 -13.49 3.77
C TRP A 92 -12.20 -14.17 5.15
N GLY A 93 -12.29 -13.40 6.24
CA GLY A 93 -12.23 -13.93 7.61
C GLY A 93 -13.55 -14.49 8.13
N VAL A 94 -14.67 -14.21 7.44
CA VAL A 94 -16.01 -14.64 7.87
C VAL A 94 -16.42 -15.99 7.25
N PHE A 95 -15.68 -16.48 6.25
CA PHE A 95 -15.94 -17.77 5.59
C PHE A 95 -14.87 -18.84 5.89
N ALA A 96 -14.04 -18.64 6.92
CA ALA A 96 -13.06 -19.63 7.34
C ALA A 96 -13.37 -20.12 8.77
N ARG A 97 -14.33 -21.06 8.89
CA ARG A 97 -14.44 -22.20 9.84
C ARG A 97 -15.93 -22.62 10.04
N PRO A 98 -16.27 -23.91 10.24
CA PRO A 98 -15.50 -25.15 10.06
C PRO A 98 -15.55 -25.69 8.62
#